data_AF-A0A961U0Y8-F1
#
_entry.id   AF-A0A961U0Y8-F1
#
_cell.length_a   1.000
_cell.length_b   1.000
_cell.length_c   1.000
_cell.angle_alpha   90.00
_cell.angle_beta   90.00
_cell.angle_gamma   90.00
#
_symmetry.space_group_name_H-M   'P 1'
#
loop_
_entity.id
_entity.type
_entity.pdbx_description
1 polymer ?
#
loop_
_entity_poly.entity_id
_entity_poly.type
_entity_poly.pdbx_seq_one_letter_code
_entity_poly.pdbx_strand_id
1 'polypeptide(L)'
;MKTGKGSFEPHGLLIAYKQLGTISIEEFAHAILEDIGALKDIYNVRYVTAPRIKIFVTNEYGEEITVRRPGGGRIFYMDTHHYRPACKDYEL
;
A
#
# COMPACT_ATOMS: atom_id res chain seq x y z
N MET A 1 -9.88 16.86 -31.40
CA MET A 1 -9.25 17.22 -30.11
C MET A 1 -8.75 15.95 -29.44
N LYS A 2 -7.48 15.89 -29.05
CA LYS A 2 -6.89 14.79 -28.27
C LYS A 2 -7.16 15.00 -26.78
N THR A 3 -7.55 13.94 -26.08
CA THR A 3 -7.20 13.62 -24.67
C THR A 3 -7.70 12.18 -24.46
N GLY A 4 -6.88 11.14 -24.43
CA GLY A 4 -5.70 11.00 -23.58
C GLY A 4 -6.08 10.37 -22.23
N LYS A 5 -6.71 9.19 -22.25
CA LYS A 5 -6.74 8.27 -21.10
C LYS A 5 -6.41 6.89 -21.63
N GLY A 6 -5.11 6.58 -21.71
CA GLY A 6 -4.71 5.19 -21.56
C GLY A 6 -5.20 4.77 -20.19
N SER A 7 -6.23 3.93 -20.14
CA SER A 7 -6.67 3.32 -18.90
C SER A 7 -5.49 2.52 -18.39
N PHE A 8 -4.77 3.05 -17.40
CA PHE A 8 -3.94 2.22 -16.55
C PHE A 8 -4.93 1.29 -15.86
N GLU A 9 -5.14 0.12 -16.46
CA GLU A 9 -5.74 -1.05 -15.82
C GLU A 9 -4.55 -1.87 -15.29
N PRO A 10 -3.97 -1.50 -14.14
CA PRO A 10 -2.93 -2.32 -13.59
C PRO A 10 -3.59 -3.64 -13.18
N HIS A 11 -3.29 -4.69 -13.94
CA HIS A 11 -3.16 -6.03 -13.38
C HIS A 11 -1.97 -6.01 -12.42
N GLY A 12 -2.09 -5.21 -11.34
CA GLY A 12 -1.05 -5.01 -10.36
C GLY A 12 -0.77 -6.32 -9.63
N LEU A 13 0.43 -6.43 -9.07
CA LEU A 13 0.78 -7.56 -8.23
C LEU A 13 0.01 -7.49 -6.91
N LEU A 14 -0.79 -8.52 -6.63
CA LEU A 14 -1.44 -8.70 -5.33
C LEU A 14 -0.59 -9.60 -4.45
N ILE A 15 -0.07 -9.06 -3.35
CA ILE A 15 0.53 -9.84 -2.26
C ILE A 15 -0.59 -10.12 -1.25
N ALA A 16 -0.96 -11.39 -1.10
CA ALA A 16 -2.08 -11.81 -0.25
C ALA A 16 -1.61 -12.72 0.88
N TYR A 17 -1.70 -12.22 2.11
CA TYR A 17 -1.29 -12.91 3.34
C TYR A 17 -2.37 -13.86 3.88
N LYS A 18 -2.83 -14.83 3.08
CA LYS A 18 -3.96 -15.70 3.43
C LYS A 18 -3.72 -16.57 4.67
N GLN A 19 -2.46 -16.91 4.97
CA GLN A 19 -2.12 -17.85 6.04
C GLN A 19 -1.58 -17.18 7.31
N LEU A 20 -1.31 -15.88 7.32
CA LEU A 20 -0.73 -15.22 8.49
C LEU A 20 -1.71 -15.10 9.67
N GLY A 21 -3.02 -15.23 9.45
CA GLY A 21 -4.01 -15.09 10.53
C GLY A 21 -4.02 -13.67 11.11
N THR A 22 -4.38 -13.55 12.39
CA THR A 22 -4.29 -12.29 13.14
C THR A 22 -2.88 -12.13 13.69
N ILE A 23 -2.20 -11.06 13.29
CA ILE A 23 -0.83 -10.72 13.70
C ILE A 23 -0.76 -9.31 14.25
N SER A 24 0.31 -8.98 14.98
CA SER A 24 0.50 -7.61 15.44
C SER A 24 0.84 -6.65 14.29
N ILE A 25 0.67 -5.35 14.53
CA ILE A 25 1.03 -4.33 13.53
C ILE A 25 2.54 -4.30 13.26
N GLU A 26 3.35 -4.64 14.25
CA GLU A 26 4.81 -4.75 14.14
C GLU A 26 5.21 -5.93 13.24
N GLU A 27 4.58 -7.10 13.42
CA GLU A 27 4.81 -8.27 12.57
C GLU A 27 4.39 -7.99 11.13
N PHE A 28 3.24 -7.33 10.94
CA PHE A 28 2.78 -6.92 9.62
C PHE A 28 3.75 -5.95 8.93
N ALA A 29 4.32 -5.00 9.68
CA ALA A 29 5.31 -4.07 9.15
C ALA A 29 6.58 -4.80 8.70
N HIS A 30 7.06 -5.77 9.47
CA HIS A 30 8.20 -6.60 9.05
C HIS A 30 7.89 -7.41 7.79
N ALA A 31 6.75 -8.07 7.71
CA ALA A 31 6.36 -8.88 6.55
C ALA A 31 6.32 -8.05 5.26
N ILE A 32 5.75 -6.84 5.31
CA ILE A 32 5.73 -5.92 4.16
C ILE A 32 7.16 -5.56 3.72
N LEU A 33 8.04 -5.24 4.67
CA LEU A 33 9.42 -4.84 4.35
C LEU A 33 10.21 -5.99 3.72
N GLU A 34 10.03 -7.22 4.21
CA GLU A 34 10.65 -8.41 3.63
C GLU A 34 10.17 -8.66 2.20
N ASP A 35 8.86 -8.57 1.95
CA ASP A 35 8.32 -8.77 0.61
C ASP A 35 8.77 -7.70 -0.38
N ILE A 36 8.85 -6.44 0.05
CA ILE A 36 9.42 -5.35 -0.77
C ILE A 36 10.91 -5.63 -1.05
N GLY A 37 11.65 -6.12 -0.05
CA GLY A 37 13.03 -6.58 -0.22
C GLY A 37 13.14 -7.69 -1.27
N ALA A 38 12.27 -8.69 -1.22
CA ALA A 38 12.21 -9.76 -2.20
C ALA A 38 11.88 -9.25 -3.61
N LEU A 39 10.94 -8.31 -3.74
CA LEU A 39 10.63 -7.67 -5.03
C LEU A 39 11.86 -6.99 -5.64
N LYS A 40 12.67 -6.32 -4.81
CA LYS A 40 13.91 -5.67 -5.24
C LYS A 40 14.99 -6.68 -5.60
N ASP A 41 15.29 -7.63 -4.72
CA ASP A 41 16.49 -8.45 -4.81
C ASP A 41 16.31 -9.70 -5.69
N ILE A 42 15.13 -10.32 -5.63
CA ILE A 42 14.81 -11.56 -6.38
C ILE A 42 14.18 -11.22 -7.73
N TYR A 43 13.20 -10.32 -7.74
CA TYR A 43 12.43 -9.99 -8.93
C TYR A 43 12.96 -8.75 -9.69
N ASN A 44 14.01 -8.08 -9.17
CA ASN A 44 14.62 -6.89 -9.77
C ASN A 44 13.61 -5.79 -10.13
N VAL A 45 12.55 -5.65 -9.32
CA VAL A 45 11.56 -4.58 -9.46
C VAL A 45 12.19 -3.28 -8.98
N ARG A 46 12.26 -2.28 -9.85
CA ARG A 46 12.93 -0.99 -9.56
C ARG A 46 11.99 0.16 -9.30
N TYR A 47 10.76 0.09 -9.80
CA TYR A 47 9.81 1.19 -9.76
C TYR A 47 8.40 0.67 -9.48
N VAL A 48 7.68 1.38 -8.62
CA VAL A 48 6.26 1.13 -8.30
C VAL A 48 5.52 2.47 -8.43
N THR A 49 4.32 2.46 -9.00
CA THR A 49 3.49 3.67 -9.17
C THR A 49 2.16 3.46 -8.48
N ALA A 50 1.74 4.44 -7.67
CA ALA A 50 0.47 4.45 -6.94
C ALA A 50 0.18 3.14 -6.16
N PRO A 51 1.11 2.65 -5.31
CA PRO A 51 0.86 1.46 -4.51
C PRO A 51 -0.33 1.69 -3.56
N ARG A 52 -1.19 0.69 -3.43
CA ARG A 52 -2.36 0.71 -2.55
C ARG A 52 -2.28 -0.48 -1.61
N ILE A 53 -2.38 -0.22 -0.31
CA ILE A 53 -2.46 -1.28 0.71
C ILE A 53 -3.84 -1.20 1.35
N LYS A 54 -4.54 -2.33 1.38
CA LYS A 54 -5.81 -2.47 2.11
C LYS A 54 -5.55 -3.27 3.38
N ILE A 55 -5.71 -2.62 4.54
CA ILE A 55 -5.49 -3.21 5.86
C ILE A 55 -6.85 -3.46 6.51
N PHE A 56 -7.07 -4.68 6.98
CA PHE A 56 -8.24 -5.03 7.80
C PHE A 56 -7.83 -4.93 9.26
N VAL A 57 -8.23 -3.84 9.90
CA VAL A 57 -7.84 -3.58 11.28
C VAL A 57 -8.72 -4.42 12.20
N THR A 58 -8.09 -5.30 12.97
CA THR A 58 -8.76 -6.24 13.87
C THR A 58 -8.17 -6.15 15.27
N ASN A 59 -8.88 -6.68 16.27
CA ASN A 59 -8.30 -6.99 17.58
C ASN A 59 -7.52 -8.32 17.53
N GLU A 60 -6.90 -8.72 18.64
CA GLU A 60 -6.14 -9.97 18.77
C GLU A 60 -6.95 -11.25 18.47
N TYR A 61 -8.28 -11.17 18.49
CA TYR A 61 -9.19 -12.27 18.18
C TYR A 61 -9.68 -12.27 16.72
N GLY A 62 -9.27 -11.28 15.91
CA GLY A 62 -9.68 -11.16 14.51
C GLY A 62 -11.00 -10.42 14.29
N GLU A 63 -11.57 -9.81 15.32
CA GLU A 63 -12.79 -9.00 15.20
C GLU A 63 -12.46 -7.60 14.66
N GLU A 64 -13.25 -7.10 13.71
CA GLU A 64 -12.99 -5.80 13.08
C GLU A 64 -13.10 -4.65 14.09
N ILE A 65 -12.08 -3.80 14.12
CA ILE A 65 -12.07 -2.60 14.95
C ILE A 65 -12.22 -1.33 14.10
N THR A 66 -13.00 -0.38 14.61
CA THR A 66 -13.16 0.92 13.97
C THR A 66 -12.00 1.83 14.34
N VAL A 67 -11.20 2.22 13.35
CA VAL A 67 -10.18 3.27 13.52
C VAL A 67 -10.84 4.65 13.51
N ARG A 68 -10.54 5.47 14.53
CA ARG A 68 -11.02 6.85 14.65
C ARG A 68 -9.87 7.84 14.52
N ARG A 69 -10.14 9.01 13.93
CA ARG A 69 -9.19 10.13 13.93
C ARG A 69 -9.06 10.70 15.35
N PRO A 70 -7.88 11.24 15.72
CA PRO A 70 -7.72 11.96 16.98
C PRO A 70 -8.73 13.12 17.17
N GLY A 71 -9.19 13.76 16.08
CA GLY A 71 -10.20 14.82 16.10
C GLY A 71 -11.66 14.35 16.00
N GLY A 72 -11.92 13.04 16.08
CA GLY A 72 -13.25 12.46 15.86
C GLY A 72 -13.53 12.06 14.41
N GLY A 73 -14.42 11.09 14.23
CA GLY A 73 -14.78 10.52 12.92
C GLY A 73 -14.07 9.20 12.60
N ARG A 74 -14.76 8.31 11.86
CA ARG A 74 -14.24 7.01 11.42
C ARG A 74 -13.31 7.18 10.23
N ILE A 75 -12.22 6.42 10.18
CA ILE A 75 -11.29 6.39 9.04
C ILE A 75 -11.50 5.11 8.26
N PHE A 76 -11.82 5.25 6.98
CA PHE A 76 -11.83 4.14 6.01
C PHE A 76 -10.76 4.31 4.93
N TYR A 77 -10.12 5.48 4.90
CA TYR A 77 -9.12 5.85 3.90
C TYR A 77 -8.12 6.83 4.51
N MET A 78 -6.85 6.54 4.27
CA MET A 78 -5.72 7.38 4.64
C MET A 78 -4.87 7.59 3.39
N ASP A 79 -4.74 8.86 2.98
CA ASP A 79 -3.89 9.25 1.87
C ASP A 79 -2.57 9.78 2.42
N THR A 80 -1.50 9.02 2.22
CA THR A 80 -0.16 9.39 2.65
C THR A 80 0.62 9.95 1.46
N HIS A 81 0.78 11.27 1.46
CA HIS A 81 1.73 11.92 0.56
C HIS A 81 3.13 11.80 1.15
N HIS A 82 3.70 10.59 1.12
CA HIS A 82 5.12 10.44 1.41
C HIS A 82 5.91 11.09 0.27
N TYR A 83 6.83 12.00 0.64
CA TYR A 83 7.59 12.90 -0.24
C TYR A 83 7.84 12.34 -1.65
N ARG A 84 7.20 12.95 -2.66
CA ARG A 84 7.49 12.70 -4.08
C ARG A 84 8.81 13.41 -4.39
N PRO A 85 9.92 12.71 -4.69
CA PRO A 85 11.14 13.39 -5.13
C PRO A 85 10.81 14.14 -6.42
N ALA A 86 11.10 15.44 -6.45
CA ALA A 86 10.76 16.38 -7.52
C ALA A 86 11.54 16.15 -8.84
N CYS A 87 11.84 14.90 -9.19
CA CYS A 87 12.71 14.57 -10.31
C CYS A 87 11.95 13.76 -11.34
N LYS A 88 11.28 14.45 -12.28
CA LYS A 88 11.20 14.13 -13.73
C LYS A 88 10.24 15.01 -14.55
N ASP A 89 9.88 16.21 -14.09
CA ASP A 89 9.21 17.22 -14.93
C ASP A 89 10.24 18.05 -15.72
N TYR A 90 11.15 17.38 -16.46
CA TYR A 90 11.89 18.05 -17.53
C TYR A 90 11.01 17.99 -18.78
N GLU A 91 10.24 19.04 -19.01
CA GLU A 91 9.67 19.31 -20.34
C GLU A 91 10.85 19.63 -21.29
N LEU A 92 11.09 18.73 -22.25
CA LEU A 92 11.94 18.95 -23.43
C LEU A 92 11.07 19.47 -24.58
#